data_AF-A0A7J9YKB7-F1
#
_entry.id   AF-A0A7J9YKB7-F1
#
_cell.length_a   1.000
_cell.length_b   1.000
_cell.length_c   1.000
_cell.angle_alpha   90.00
_cell.angle_beta   90.00
_cell.angle_gamma   90.00
#
_symmetry.space_group_name_H-M   'P 1'
#
loop_
_entity.id
_entity.type
_entity.pdbx_description
1 polymer ?
#
loop_
_entity_poly.entity_id
_entity_poly.type
_entity_poly.pdbx_seq_one_letter_code
_entity_poly.pdbx_strand_id
1 'polypeptide(L)'
;MTNPFAEFTERIQAARAELDGILAQAERDLSRFKRENKPTEEERQQLHEAALRGELGDDMRELAEKVERGEDTWDAVFAGESPNAELLRGHLERMISENQEAVAEALEEDDEFDLDELRRDAEGRP
;
A
#
# COMPACT_ATOMS: atom_id res chain seq x y z
N MET A 1 34.36 5.86 -37.22
CA MET A 1 32.95 6.30 -37.19
C MET A 1 32.21 5.36 -36.27
N THR A 2 31.79 5.83 -35.11
CA THR A 2 30.97 5.02 -34.18
C THR A 2 29.59 4.83 -34.80
N ASN A 3 29.07 3.60 -34.76
CA ASN A 3 27.78 3.28 -35.38
C ASN A 3 26.65 3.80 -34.47
N PRO A 4 25.87 4.82 -34.88
CA PRO A 4 24.84 5.42 -34.04
C PRO A 4 23.76 4.43 -33.60
N PHE A 5 23.57 3.33 -34.33
CA PHE A 5 22.65 2.26 -33.94
C PHE A 5 23.18 1.40 -32.78
N ALA A 6 24.51 1.24 -32.67
CA ALA A 6 25.15 0.53 -31.56
C ALA A 6 25.02 1.34 -30.26
N GLU A 7 25.28 2.65 -30.32
CA GLU A 7 25.10 3.56 -29.17
C GLU A 7 23.63 3.60 -28.70
N PHE A 8 22.68 3.58 -29.63
CA PHE A 8 21.26 3.54 -29.29
C PHE A 8 20.86 2.22 -28.61
N THR A 9 21.43 1.10 -29.06
CA THR A 9 21.17 -0.22 -28.48
C THR A 9 21.76 -0.33 -27.07
N GLU A 10 22.97 0.18 -26.85
CA GLU A 10 23.60 0.24 -25.53
C GLU A 10 22.78 1.08 -24.55
N ARG A 11 22.26 2.24 -25.00
CA ARG A 11 21.37 3.08 -24.17
C ARG A 11 20.06 2.39 -23.80
N ILE A 12 19.44 1.66 -24.73
CA ILE A 12 18.22 0.89 -24.43
C ILE A 12 18.51 -0.23 -23.43
N GLN A 13 19.63 -0.93 -23.58
CA GLN A 13 20.03 -1.99 -22.65
C GLN A 13 20.35 -1.43 -21.26
N ALA A 14 21.03 -0.29 -21.17
CA ALA A 14 21.30 0.41 -19.92
C ALA A 14 20.00 0.85 -19.23
N ALA A 15 19.08 1.47 -19.97
CA ALA A 15 17.78 1.90 -19.43
C ALA A 15 16.93 0.72 -18.95
N ARG A 16 16.99 -0.42 -19.65
CA ARG A 16 16.31 -1.64 -19.20
C ARG A 16 16.94 -2.19 -17.91
N ALA A 17 18.26 -2.24 -17.84
CA ALA A 17 18.95 -2.74 -16.64
C ALA A 17 18.68 -1.86 -15.42
N GLU A 18 18.59 -0.54 -15.62
CA GLU A 18 18.20 0.42 -14.60
C GLU A 18 16.76 0.19 -14.14
N LEU A 19 15.82 0.04 -15.08
CA LEU A 19 14.41 -0.26 -14.76
C LEU A 19 14.26 -1.59 -13.99
N ASP A 20 14.94 -2.65 -14.45
CA ASP A 20 14.93 -3.95 -13.78
C ASP A 20 15.50 -3.83 -12.35
N GLY A 21 16.52 -2.99 -12.15
CA GLY A 21 17.08 -2.67 -10.84
C GLY A 21 16.11 -1.94 -9.92
N ILE A 22 15.42 -0.92 -10.43
CA ILE A 22 14.40 -0.16 -9.70
C ILE A 22 13.23 -1.06 -9.31
N LEU A 23 12.74 -1.88 -10.24
CA LEU A 23 11.66 -2.83 -9.98
C LEU A 23 12.04 -3.83 -8.88
N ALA A 24 13.23 -4.42 -8.96
CA ALA A 24 13.70 -5.36 -7.95
C ALA A 24 13.90 -4.70 -6.56
N GLN A 25 14.18 -3.40 -6.51
CA GLN A 25 14.27 -2.65 -5.27
C GLN A 25 12.88 -2.35 -4.71
N ALA A 26 11.96 -1.86 -5.53
CA ALA A 26 10.56 -1.62 -5.16
C ALA A 26 9.87 -2.90 -4.63
N GLU A 27 10.12 -4.05 -5.25
CA GLU A 27 9.61 -5.34 -4.78
C GLU A 27 10.16 -5.72 -3.40
N ARG A 28 11.45 -5.45 -3.14
CA ARG A 28 12.10 -5.70 -1.85
C ARG A 28 11.55 -4.78 -0.76
N ASP A 29 11.34 -3.51 -1.08
CA ASP A 29 10.83 -2.53 -0.14
C ASP A 29 9.35 -2.80 0.17
N LEU A 30 8.55 -3.13 -0.83
CA LEU A 30 7.18 -3.60 -0.62
C LEU A 30 7.13 -4.87 0.24
N SER A 31 8.02 -5.83 0.00
CA SER A 31 8.09 -7.07 0.79
C SER A 31 8.50 -6.81 2.24
N ARG A 32 9.43 -5.87 2.46
CA ARG A 32 9.83 -5.43 3.80
C ARG A 32 8.66 -4.78 4.51
N PHE A 33 8.02 -3.81 3.86
CA PHE A 33 6.86 -3.10 4.38
C PHE A 33 5.74 -4.08 4.76
N LYS A 34 5.41 -5.04 3.89
CA LYS A 34 4.41 -6.09 4.15
C LYS A 34 4.77 -6.99 5.33
N ARG A 35 6.05 -7.18 5.64
CA ARG A 35 6.48 -7.99 6.79
C ARG A 35 6.44 -7.18 8.08
N GLU A 36 6.85 -5.92 8.03
CA GLU A 36 6.95 -5.04 9.20
C GLU A 36 5.58 -4.48 9.63
N ASN A 37 4.67 -4.26 8.68
CA ASN A 37 3.31 -3.77 8.93
C ASN A 37 2.26 -4.89 9.00
N LYS A 38 2.68 -6.13 9.30
CA LYS A 38 1.74 -7.20 9.57
C LYS A 38 1.23 -7.07 11.00
N PRO A 39 -0.08 -6.84 11.22
CA PRO A 39 -0.61 -6.82 12.57
C PRO A 39 -0.35 -8.17 13.24
N THR A 40 0.03 -8.11 14.51
CA THR A 40 0.17 -9.29 15.38
C THR A 40 -1.17 -10.02 15.50
N GLU A 41 -1.13 -11.29 15.91
CA GLU A 41 -2.36 -12.06 16.10
C GLU A 41 -3.32 -11.39 17.10
N GLU A 42 -2.75 -10.77 18.14
CA GLU A 42 -3.49 -10.04 19.17
C GLU A 42 -4.16 -8.78 18.61
N GLU A 43 -3.45 -8.00 17.79
CA GLU A 43 -4.01 -6.84 17.09
C GLU A 43 -5.09 -7.24 16.09
N ARG A 44 -4.89 -8.36 15.37
CA ARG A 44 -5.90 -8.90 14.45
C ARG A 44 -7.16 -9.34 15.19
N GLN A 45 -7.02 -9.99 16.33
CA GLN A 45 -8.14 -10.41 17.16
C GLN A 45 -8.90 -9.18 17.69
N GLN A 46 -8.19 -8.15 18.19
CA GLN A 46 -8.82 -6.92 18.65
C GLN A 46 -9.58 -6.20 17.52
N LEU A 47 -8.97 -6.10 16.34
CA LEU A 47 -9.60 -5.51 15.16
C LEU A 47 -10.83 -6.32 14.72
N HIS A 48 -10.75 -7.64 14.74
CA HIS A 48 -11.86 -8.52 14.41
C HIS A 48 -13.04 -8.34 15.38
N GLU A 49 -12.77 -8.30 16.68
CA GLU A 49 -13.81 -8.08 17.69
C GLU A 49 -14.42 -6.67 17.61
N ALA A 50 -13.61 -5.64 17.40
CA ALA A 50 -14.09 -4.27 17.19
C ALA A 50 -14.97 -4.15 15.94
N ALA A 51 -14.56 -4.81 14.85
CA ALA A 51 -15.35 -4.90 13.64
C ALA A 51 -16.69 -5.61 13.87
N LEU A 52 -16.71 -6.76 14.56
CA LEU A 52 -17.95 -7.48 14.89
C LEU A 52 -18.90 -6.66 15.77
N ARG A 53 -18.36 -5.87 16.70
CA ARG A 53 -19.15 -4.92 17.51
C ARG A 53 -19.68 -3.73 16.70
N GLY A 54 -19.23 -3.56 15.45
CA GLY A 54 -19.61 -2.44 14.58
C GLY A 54 -18.92 -1.13 14.92
N GLU A 55 -17.89 -1.16 15.78
CA GLU A 55 -17.14 0.05 16.19
C GLU A 55 -16.35 0.65 15.03
N LEU A 56 -16.01 -0.18 14.04
CA LEU A 56 -15.32 0.21 12.81
C LEU A 56 -16.29 0.48 11.63
N GLY A 57 -17.59 0.55 11.90
CA GLY A 57 -18.63 0.75 10.90
C GLY A 57 -19.12 -0.53 10.20
N ASP A 58 -20.14 -0.37 9.36
CA ASP A 58 -20.89 -1.50 8.79
C ASP A 58 -20.07 -2.35 7.80
N ASP A 59 -19.23 -1.71 6.97
CA ASP A 59 -18.39 -2.43 6.00
C ASP A 59 -17.39 -3.37 6.69
N MET A 60 -16.78 -2.90 7.80
CA MET A 60 -15.86 -3.70 8.58
C MET A 60 -16.57 -4.81 9.35
N ARG A 61 -17.79 -4.55 9.84
CA ARG A 61 -18.62 -5.60 10.45
C ARG A 61 -18.95 -6.69 9.45
N GLU A 62 -19.38 -6.33 8.24
CA GLU A 62 -19.65 -7.30 7.17
C GLU A 62 -18.40 -8.13 6.84
N LEU A 63 -17.25 -7.47 6.77
CA LEU A 63 -15.99 -8.15 6.47
C LEU A 63 -15.56 -9.11 7.59
N ALA A 64 -15.75 -8.72 8.86
CA ALA A 64 -15.50 -9.60 10.00
C ALA A 64 -16.46 -10.80 10.03
N GLU A 65 -17.74 -10.61 9.72
CA GLU A 65 -18.69 -11.73 9.61
C GLU A 65 -18.29 -12.73 8.51
N LYS A 66 -17.79 -12.25 7.36
CA LYS A 66 -17.30 -13.12 6.27
C LYS A 66 -16.07 -13.91 6.70
N VAL A 67 -15.15 -13.29 7.44
CA VAL A 67 -14.00 -13.98 8.02
C VAL A 67 -14.44 -15.02 9.05
N GLU A 68 -15.40 -14.70 9.92
CA GLU A 68 -15.92 -15.62 10.94
C GLU A 68 -16.64 -16.85 10.33
N ARG A 69 -17.30 -16.66 9.18
CA ARG A 69 -17.91 -17.74 8.40
C ARG A 69 -16.91 -18.58 7.58
N GLY A 70 -15.63 -18.18 7.54
CA GLY A 70 -14.61 -18.82 6.73
C GLY A 70 -14.76 -18.56 5.22
N GLU A 71 -15.55 -17.55 4.84
CA GLU A 71 -15.72 -17.11 3.45
C GLU A 71 -14.56 -16.21 3.00
N ASP A 72 -13.77 -15.70 3.96
CA ASP A 72 -12.62 -14.84 3.72
C ASP A 72 -11.57 -14.99 4.83
N THR A 73 -10.41 -14.36 4.66
CA THR A 73 -9.39 -14.25 5.69
C THR A 73 -8.85 -12.83 5.77
N TRP A 74 -8.52 -12.37 6.97
CA TRP A 74 -7.87 -11.07 7.15
C TRP A 74 -6.58 -10.95 6.33
N ASP A 75 -5.82 -12.04 6.14
CA ASP A 75 -4.60 -12.02 5.32
C ASP A 75 -4.91 -11.71 3.86
N ALA A 76 -5.92 -12.35 3.29
CA ALA A 76 -6.34 -12.11 1.90
C ALA A 76 -6.90 -10.68 1.72
N VAL A 77 -7.65 -10.17 2.71
CA VAL A 77 -8.19 -8.80 2.67
C VAL A 77 -7.07 -7.77 2.75
N PHE A 78 -6.16 -7.87 3.72
CA PHE A 78 -5.04 -6.93 3.85
C PHE A 78 -4.03 -7.03 2.70
N ALA A 79 -3.89 -8.20 2.07
CA ALA A 79 -3.09 -8.37 0.87
C ALA A 79 -3.76 -7.81 -0.40
N GLY A 80 -5.05 -7.47 -0.36
CA GLY A 80 -5.82 -7.06 -1.53
C GLY A 80 -6.18 -8.21 -2.48
N GLU A 81 -6.03 -9.45 -2.03
CA GLU A 81 -6.30 -10.67 -2.79
C GLU A 81 -7.77 -11.14 -2.64
N SER A 82 -8.47 -10.62 -1.62
CA SER A 82 -9.88 -10.91 -1.38
C SER A 82 -10.80 -10.13 -2.33
N PRO A 83 -11.90 -10.74 -2.84
CA PRO A 83 -12.95 -10.01 -3.54
C PRO A 83 -13.68 -8.99 -2.67
N ASN A 84 -13.55 -9.06 -1.34
CA ASN A 84 -14.14 -8.14 -0.38
C ASN A 84 -13.17 -7.02 0.05
N ALA A 85 -11.96 -6.94 -0.52
CA ALA A 85 -10.96 -5.91 -0.17
C ALA A 85 -11.48 -4.47 -0.39
N GLU A 86 -12.46 -4.28 -1.26
CA GLU A 86 -13.16 -3.00 -1.46
C GLU A 86 -13.83 -2.48 -0.18
N LEU A 87 -14.34 -3.36 0.69
CA LEU A 87 -14.99 -2.96 1.96
C LEU A 87 -13.96 -2.33 2.91
N LEU A 88 -12.76 -2.90 2.99
CA LEU A 88 -11.66 -2.33 3.77
C LEU A 88 -11.22 -0.99 3.19
N ARG A 89 -11.06 -0.89 1.86
CA ARG A 89 -10.69 0.37 1.21
C ARG A 89 -11.72 1.47 1.47
N GLY A 90 -13.02 1.17 1.33
CA GLY A 90 -14.09 2.13 1.62
C GLY A 90 -14.08 2.60 3.09
N HIS A 91 -13.78 1.71 4.04
CA HIS A 91 -13.58 2.08 5.44
C HIS A 91 -12.38 3.02 5.63
N LEU A 92 -11.22 2.70 5.04
CA LEU A 92 -10.01 3.51 5.14
C LEU A 92 -10.20 4.89 4.51
N GLU A 93 -10.82 4.98 3.34
CA GLU A 93 -11.13 6.26 2.68
C GLU A 93 -12.03 7.13 3.55
N ARG A 94 -13.04 6.54 4.20
CA ARG A 94 -13.92 7.26 5.13
C ARG A 94 -13.16 7.73 6.36
N MET A 95 -12.35 6.87 6.96
CA MET A 95 -11.52 7.22 8.12
C MET A 95 -10.56 8.36 7.79
N ILE A 96 -9.89 8.31 6.64
CA ILE A 96 -9.02 9.40 6.15
C ILE A 96 -9.84 10.67 5.93
N SER A 97 -11.01 10.57 5.29
CA SER A 97 -11.88 11.73 5.05
C SER A 97 -12.39 12.38 6.35
N GLU A 98 -12.66 11.59 7.39
CA GLU A 98 -13.12 12.07 8.69
C GLU A 98 -11.98 12.67 9.53
N ASN A 99 -10.74 12.27 9.26
CA ASN A 99 -9.55 12.66 10.02
C ASN A 99 -8.53 13.44 9.15
N GLN A 100 -8.96 14.10 8.07
CA GLN A 100 -8.06 14.76 7.11
C GLN A 100 -7.09 15.74 7.79
N GLU A 101 -7.56 16.50 8.78
CA GLU A 101 -6.71 17.46 9.50
C GLU A 101 -5.62 16.76 10.33
N ALA A 102 -5.96 15.67 11.04
CA ALA A 102 -5.01 14.90 11.83
C ALA A 102 -4.01 14.12 10.95
N VAL A 103 -4.45 13.64 9.78
CA VAL A 103 -3.58 13.00 8.80
C VAL A 103 -2.63 14.03 8.19
N ALA A 104 -3.10 15.25 7.89
CA ALA A 104 -2.25 16.32 7.37
C ALA A 104 -1.20 16.75 8.40
N GLU A 105 -1.57 16.91 9.67
CA GLU A 105 -0.64 17.25 10.76
C GLU A 105 0.41 16.15 10.97
N ALA A 106 0.00 14.87 10.98
CA ALA A 106 0.92 13.74 11.09
C ALA A 106 1.91 13.65 9.91
N LEU A 107 1.50 14.05 8.70
CA LEU A 107 2.39 14.08 7.53
C LEU A 107 3.31 15.31 7.52
N GLU A 108 2.91 16.45 8.10
CA GLU A 108 3.77 17.62 8.26
C GLU A 108 4.85 17.41 9.35
N GLU A 109 4.57 16.60 10.37
CA GLU A 109 5.51 16.27 11.45
C GLU A 109 6.48 15.12 11.13
N ASP A 110 6.22 14.36 10.06
CA ASP A 110 7.09 13.26 9.63
C ASP A 110 8.23 13.78 8.73
N ASP A 111 9.37 14.11 9.36
CA ASP A 111 10.60 14.55 8.68
C ASP A 111 11.15 13.51 7.66
N GLU A 112 10.69 12.25 7.71
CA GLU A 112 11.09 11.18 6.79
C GLU A 112 10.14 11.04 5.59
N PHE A 113 8.94 11.60 5.66
CA PHE A 113 7.93 11.55 4.60
C PHE A 113 7.97 12.81 3.71
N ASP A 114 8.89 12.82 2.75
CA ASP A 114 9.06 13.95 1.83
C ASP A 114 7.93 14.01 0.78
N LEU A 115 6.87 14.75 1.09
CA LEU A 115 5.74 15.00 0.17
C LEU A 115 6.18 15.65 -1.15
N ASP A 116 7.29 16.41 -1.14
CA ASP A 116 7.83 17.01 -2.36
C ASP A 116 8.54 15.96 -3.24
N GLU A 117 9.13 14.92 -2.68
CA GLU A 117 9.74 13.81 -3.42
C GLU A 117 8.68 12.97 -4.14
N LEU A 118 7.61 12.60 -3.44
CA LEU A 118 6.47 11.85 -3.99
C LEU A 118 5.76 12.61 -5.12
N ARG A 119 5.65 13.94 -4.97
CA ARG A 119 5.09 14.81 -6.02
C ARG A 119 6.02 14.94 -7.23
N ARG A 120 7.32 15.04 -7.00
CA ARG A 120 8.34 15.12 -8.07
C ARG A 120 8.41 13.82 -8.88
N ASP A 121 8.26 12.68 -8.21
CA ASP A 121 8.16 11.36 -8.84
C ASP A 121 6.86 11.18 -9.64
N ALA A 122 5.73 11.69 -9.12
CA ALA A 122 4.43 11.62 -9.81
C ALA A 122 4.35 12.58 -11.01
N GLU A 123 5.00 13.74 -10.96
CA GLU A 123 5.01 14.72 -12.04
C GLU A 123 6.03 14.42 -13.15
N GLY A 124 6.92 13.44 -12.94
CA GLY A 124 7.71 12.78 -13.97
C GLY A 124 8.21 13.68 -15.09
N ARG A 125 9.09 14.64 -14.79
CA ARG A 125 9.92 15.34 -15.79
C ARG A 125 11.14 16.01 -15.13
N PRO A 126 12.25 16.15 -15.90
CA PRO A 126 13.63 16.20 -15.42
C PRO A 126 13.98 17.42 -14.57
#